data_AF-A0A931SM46-F1
#
_entry.id   AF-A0A931SM46-F1
#
_cell.length_a   1.000
_cell.length_b   1.000
_cell.length_c   1.000
_cell.angle_alpha   90.00
_cell.angle_beta   90.00
_cell.angle_gamma   90.00
#
_symmetry.space_group_name_H-M   'P 1'
#
loop_
_entity.id
_entity.type
_entity.pdbx_description
1 polymer ?
#
loop_
_entity_poly.entity_id
_entity_poly.type
_entity_poly.pdbx_seq_one_letter_code
_entity_poly.pdbx_strand_id
1 'polypeptide(L)'
;MLNSLVLLYTVLFHNFGLVIIVFTVLVRLLTFPLTVKQVRQTQGLSALQPKMQELQKKHGKDRQRLSQETMKLYKEQGISPLGCLGPMVVQIPIWIGLYQAVLQALPSTPEALVGLSQRLYPWLGVVHQSLPLKSSFLWLDLGRPDSTPVLPLLVGVSMWVQQKMTTLPTADPKQASQNQIMLWMLPLMFTFFTFTFPSGLALYWGVSNLVGIGIQYFISGWGGLLPRRKAAGAPVPALVQPGEESSDDGKPRSDSQDGRGGHRTGPETARRSERRRRNRGNK
;
A
#
# COMPACT_ATOMS: atom_id res chain seq x y z
N MET A 1 -0.03 17.49 -13.69
CA MET A 1 1.38 17.16 -13.40
C MET A 1 2.33 18.06 -14.16
N LEU A 2 2.31 18.09 -15.50
CA LEU A 2 3.18 18.95 -16.32
C LEU A 2 3.25 20.41 -15.83
N ASN A 3 2.08 21.01 -15.60
CA ASN A 3 1.97 22.38 -15.09
C ASN A 3 2.69 22.61 -13.74
N SER A 4 2.56 21.66 -12.81
CA SER A 4 3.23 21.70 -11.51
C SER A 4 4.75 21.56 -11.65
N LEU A 5 5.23 20.73 -12.57
CA LEU A 5 6.66 20.58 -12.84
C LEU A 5 7.26 21.88 -13.40
N VAL A 6 6.56 22.55 -14.32
CA VAL A 6 7.02 23.82 -14.92
C VAL A 6 7.05 24.94 -13.88
N LEU A 7 6.05 25.02 -13.01
CA LEU A 7 6.05 25.98 -11.90
C LEU A 7 7.21 25.72 -10.94
N LEU A 8 7.46 24.46 -10.58
CA LEU A 8 8.61 24.12 -9.76
C LEU A 8 9.93 24.45 -10.47
N TYR A 9 9.98 24.34 -11.80
CA TYR A 9 11.18 24.64 -12.59
C TYR A 9 11.58 26.13 -12.52
N THR A 10 10.60 27.03 -12.58
CA THR A 10 10.87 28.48 -12.46
C THR A 10 11.34 28.84 -11.05
N VAL A 11 10.80 28.18 -10.02
CA VAL A 11 11.19 28.39 -8.61
C VAL A 11 12.56 27.76 -8.29
N LEU A 12 12.89 26.60 -8.86
CA LEU A 12 14.09 25.81 -8.55
C LEU A 12 15.27 26.10 -9.49
N PHE A 13 15.49 27.38 -9.78
CA PHE A 13 16.67 27.87 -10.50
C PHE A 13 16.90 27.21 -11.87
N HIS A 14 15.84 26.84 -12.58
CA HIS A 14 15.93 26.23 -13.91
C HIS A 14 16.68 24.88 -13.93
N ASN A 15 16.63 24.12 -12.83
CA ASN A 15 17.21 22.79 -12.74
C ASN A 15 16.14 21.69 -12.73
N PHE A 16 16.03 20.93 -13.82
CA PHE A 16 14.96 19.94 -13.98
C PHE A 16 15.13 18.71 -13.06
N GLY A 17 16.36 18.37 -12.65
CA GLY A 17 16.60 17.28 -11.70
C GLY A 17 16.08 17.59 -10.30
N LEU A 18 16.31 18.82 -9.83
CA LEU A 18 15.74 19.30 -8.56
C LEU A 18 14.22 19.34 -8.61
N VAL A 19 13.63 19.72 -9.73
CA VAL A 19 12.17 19.66 -9.94
C VAL A 19 11.64 18.26 -9.73
N ILE A 20 12.27 17.24 -10.34
CA ILE A 20 11.86 15.84 -10.18
C ILE A 20 11.96 15.44 -8.70
N ILE A 21 13.07 15.74 -8.02
CA ILE A 21 13.28 15.40 -6.61
C ILE A 21 12.19 16.03 -5.73
N VAL A 22 12.02 17.36 -5.82
CA VAL A 22 11.06 18.11 -4.99
C VAL A 22 9.63 17.68 -5.28
N PHE A 23 9.28 17.50 -6.55
CA PHE A 23 7.97 17.00 -6.95
C PHE A 23 7.69 15.61 -6.36
N THR A 24 8.69 14.71 -6.39
CA THR A 24 8.58 13.36 -5.80
C THR A 24 8.32 13.44 -4.31
N VAL A 25 9.10 14.25 -3.59
CA VAL A 25 8.94 14.44 -2.15
C VAL A 25 7.56 15.02 -1.83
N LEU A 26 7.09 16.01 -2.59
CA LEU A 26 5.78 16.62 -2.39
C LEU A 26 4.63 15.62 -2.59
N VAL A 27 4.67 14.82 -3.66
CA VAL A 27 3.68 13.76 -3.89
C VAL A 27 3.71 12.71 -2.77
N ARG A 28 4.90 12.37 -2.28
CA ARG A 28 5.06 11.43 -1.15
C ARG A 28 4.51 12.00 0.15
N LEU A 29 4.67 13.30 0.41
CA LEU A 29 4.09 13.96 1.58
C LEU A 29 2.56 14.00 1.49
N LEU A 30 2.01 14.31 0.31
CA LEU A 30 0.57 14.31 0.09
C LEU A 30 -0.04 12.91 0.27
N THR A 31 0.66 11.87 -0.19
CA THR A 31 0.23 10.47 -0.05
C THR A 31 0.64 9.82 1.28
N PHE A 32 1.41 10.52 2.12
CA PHE A 32 1.92 10.01 3.39
C PHE A 32 0.86 9.41 4.33
N PRO A 33 -0.28 10.08 4.65
CA PRO A 33 -1.28 9.49 5.56
C PRO A 33 -1.87 8.19 5.00
N LEU A 34 -1.98 8.08 3.68
CA LEU A 34 -2.42 6.86 3.01
C LEU A 34 -1.37 5.76 3.13
N THR A 35 -0.09 6.09 2.89
CA THR A 35 1.03 5.14 3.04
C THR A 35 1.12 4.62 4.48
N VAL A 36 0.94 5.48 5.50
CA VAL A 36 0.93 5.04 6.91
C VAL A 36 -0.17 4.01 7.17
N LYS A 37 -1.39 4.25 6.65
CA LYS A 37 -2.49 3.29 6.76
C LYS A 37 -2.14 1.95 6.08
N GLN A 38 -1.55 2.00 4.88
CA GLN A 38 -1.14 0.80 4.14
C GLN A 38 -0.08 -0.01 4.91
N VAL A 39 0.95 0.63 5.44
CA VAL A 39 2.01 -0.05 6.21
C VAL A 39 1.45 -0.71 7.47
N ARG A 40 0.51 -0.05 8.18
CA ARG A 40 -0.14 -0.62 9.36
C ARG A 40 -0.95 -1.88 9.03
N GLN A 41 -1.64 -1.91 7.89
CA GLN A 41 -2.36 -3.10 7.42
C GLN A 41 -1.40 -4.28 7.17
N THR A 42 -0.24 -4.02 6.54
CA THR A 42 0.82 -5.03 6.34
C THR A 42 1.40 -5.53 7.66
N GLN A 43 1.56 -4.66 8.66
CA GLN A 43 2.01 -5.08 10.00
C GLN A 43 0.98 -5.98 10.70
N GLY A 44 -0.32 -5.69 10.56
CA GLY A 44 -1.40 -6.54 11.06
C GLY A 44 -1.33 -7.96 10.49
N LEU A 45 -1.11 -8.10 9.18
CA LEU A 45 -0.90 -9.40 8.53
C LEU A 45 0.33 -10.14 9.08
N SER A 46 1.41 -9.41 9.39
CA SER A 46 2.62 -10.00 9.98
C SER A 46 2.35 -10.62 11.36
N ALA A 47 1.50 -9.99 12.17
CA ALA A 47 1.12 -10.49 13.49
C ALA A 47 0.29 -11.79 13.42
N LEU A 48 -0.37 -12.07 12.30
CA LEU A 48 -1.14 -13.29 12.07
C LEU A 48 -0.29 -14.49 11.61
N GLN A 49 0.99 -14.30 11.27
CA GLN A 49 1.88 -15.39 10.85
C GLN A 49 1.89 -16.65 11.75
N PRO A 50 1.94 -16.56 13.08
CA PRO A 50 1.92 -17.76 13.92
C PRO A 50 0.61 -18.55 13.76
N LYS A 51 -0.54 -17.87 13.71
CA LYS A 51 -1.85 -18.51 13.46
C LYS A 51 -1.91 -19.12 12.06
N MET A 52 -1.31 -18.46 11.07
CA MET A 52 -1.18 -18.98 9.71
C MET A 52 -0.33 -20.27 9.66
N GLN A 53 0.75 -20.34 10.44
CA GLN A 53 1.56 -21.56 10.55
C GLN A 53 0.80 -22.71 11.21
N GLU A 54 -0.01 -22.44 12.23
CA GLU A 54 -0.87 -23.46 12.84
C GLU A 54 -1.93 -23.98 11.86
N LEU A 55 -2.53 -23.09 11.08
CA LEU A 55 -3.48 -23.46 10.03
C LEU A 55 -2.83 -24.33 8.96
N GLN A 56 -1.60 -23.98 8.54
CA GLN A 56 -0.81 -24.78 7.61
C GLN A 56 -0.48 -26.17 8.17
N LYS A 57 -0.17 -26.28 9.47
CA LYS A 57 0.07 -27.58 10.11
C LYS A 57 -1.20 -28.44 10.19
N LYS A 58 -2.36 -27.82 10.45
CA LYS A 58 -3.66 -28.51 10.57
C LYS A 58 -4.27 -28.91 9.21
N HIS A 59 -4.15 -28.04 8.21
CA HIS A 59 -4.87 -28.17 6.93
C HIS A 59 -3.96 -28.19 5.69
N GLY A 60 -2.64 -28.27 5.83
CA GLY A 60 -1.69 -28.20 4.71
C GLY A 60 -1.86 -29.25 3.62
N LYS A 61 -2.52 -30.38 3.91
CA LYS A 61 -2.85 -31.42 2.92
C LYS A 61 -4.08 -31.07 2.06
N ASP A 62 -4.94 -30.17 2.53
CA ASP A 62 -6.18 -29.77 1.86
C ASP A 62 -6.13 -28.26 1.53
N ARG A 63 -5.69 -27.94 0.31
CA ARG A 63 -5.53 -26.54 -0.12
C ARG A 63 -6.85 -25.76 -0.14
N GLN A 64 -7.96 -26.42 -0.43
CA GLN A 64 -9.25 -25.73 -0.48
C GLN A 64 -9.66 -25.32 0.94
N ARG A 65 -9.56 -26.24 1.90
CA ARG A 65 -9.88 -25.96 3.30
C ARG A 65 -8.90 -24.97 3.93
N LEU A 66 -7.61 -25.08 3.61
CA LEU A 66 -6.61 -24.11 4.04
C LEU A 66 -6.94 -22.69 3.57
N SER A 67 -7.32 -22.52 2.30
CA SER A 67 -7.70 -21.21 1.76
C SER A 67 -8.95 -20.64 2.43
N GLN A 68 -9.95 -21.49 2.72
CA GLN A 68 -11.19 -21.08 3.38
C GLN A 68 -10.94 -20.62 4.83
N GLU A 69 -10.22 -21.42 5.60
CA GLU A 69 -9.90 -21.10 6.99
C GLU A 69 -8.98 -19.87 7.07
N THR A 70 -8.06 -19.70 6.11
CA THR A 70 -7.20 -18.51 6.02
C THR A 70 -8.04 -17.24 5.82
N MET A 71 -9.01 -17.30 4.90
CA MET A 71 -9.90 -16.16 4.64
C MET A 71 -10.83 -15.88 5.84
N LYS A 72 -11.29 -16.94 6.52
CA LYS A 72 -12.08 -16.82 7.75
C LYS A 72 -11.28 -16.13 8.85
N LEU A 73 -10.03 -16.53 9.05
CA LEU A 73 -9.12 -15.88 10.00
C LEU A 73 -8.91 -14.39 9.66
N TYR A 74 -8.72 -14.05 8.39
CA TYR A 74 -8.60 -12.65 7.96
C TYR A 74 -9.85 -11.83 8.29
N LYS A 75 -11.04 -12.38 8.03
CA LYS A 75 -12.33 -11.73 8.36
C LYS A 75 -12.53 -11.57 9.87
N GLU A 76 -12.25 -12.61 10.66
CA GLU A 76 -12.36 -12.58 12.12
C GLU A 76 -11.43 -11.55 12.76
N GLN A 77 -10.27 -11.29 12.14
CA GLN A 77 -9.30 -10.31 12.62
C GLN A 77 -9.49 -8.92 11.98
N GLY A 78 -10.50 -8.74 11.12
CA GLY A 78 -10.79 -7.47 10.46
C GLY A 78 -9.71 -6.99 9.48
N ILE A 79 -8.83 -7.89 9.01
CA ILE A 79 -7.71 -7.54 8.14
C ILE A 79 -8.05 -7.94 6.70
N SER A 80 -8.08 -6.96 5.80
CA SER A 80 -8.33 -7.21 4.38
C SER A 80 -7.04 -7.57 3.64
N PRO A 81 -6.97 -8.73 2.95
CA PRO A 81 -5.82 -9.06 2.10
C PRO A 81 -5.70 -8.11 0.90
N LEU A 82 -6.74 -7.34 0.54
CA LEU A 82 -6.66 -6.33 -0.52
C LEU A 82 -5.93 -5.05 -0.07
N GLY A 83 -5.79 -4.83 1.24
CA GLY A 83 -5.08 -3.68 1.79
C GLY A 83 -3.59 -3.64 1.40
N CYS A 84 -2.99 -4.79 1.07
CA CYS A 84 -1.60 -4.87 0.62
C CYS A 84 -1.39 -4.47 -0.85
N LEU A 85 -2.45 -4.43 -1.68
CA LEU A 85 -2.38 -4.00 -3.08
C LEU A 85 -2.50 -2.48 -3.24
N GLY A 86 -2.99 -1.79 -2.22
CA GLY A 86 -3.21 -0.33 -2.22
C GLY A 86 -2.00 0.52 -2.66
N PRO A 87 -0.75 0.23 -2.23
CA PRO A 87 0.40 1.01 -2.65
C PRO A 87 0.62 0.99 -4.17
N MET A 88 0.37 -0.16 -4.81
CA MET A 88 0.59 -0.31 -6.26
C MET A 88 -0.47 0.44 -7.08
N VAL A 89 -1.73 0.41 -6.64
CA VAL A 89 -2.84 1.09 -7.34
C VAL A 89 -2.62 2.59 -7.40
N VAL A 90 -2.12 3.20 -6.31
CA VAL A 90 -1.83 4.64 -6.26
C VAL A 90 -0.57 4.99 -7.03
N GLN A 91 0.43 4.10 -7.01
CA GLN A 91 1.72 4.34 -7.64
C GLN A 91 1.63 4.37 -9.17
N ILE A 92 0.80 3.52 -9.79
CA ILE A 92 0.70 3.41 -11.26
C ILE A 92 0.27 4.74 -11.92
N PRO A 93 -0.84 5.40 -11.52
CA PRO A 93 -1.26 6.68 -12.12
C PRO A 93 -0.22 7.79 -11.94
N ILE A 94 0.43 7.85 -10.78
CA ILE A 94 1.48 8.84 -10.50
C ILE A 94 2.66 8.61 -11.44
N TRP A 95 3.08 7.35 -11.61
CA TRP A 95 4.16 7.01 -12.52
C TRP A 95 3.83 7.35 -13.98
N ILE A 96 2.64 6.97 -14.46
CA ILE A 96 2.21 7.28 -15.84
C ILE A 96 2.19 8.80 -16.07
N GLY A 97 1.60 9.55 -15.14
CA GLY A 97 1.48 10.99 -15.28
C GLY A 97 2.84 11.69 -15.22
N LEU A 98 3.80 11.19 -14.43
CA LEU A 98 5.16 11.71 -14.41
C LEU A 98 5.93 11.33 -15.67
N TYR A 99 5.83 10.08 -16.13
CA TYR A 99 6.47 9.61 -17.35
C TYR A 99 6.04 10.45 -18.55
N GLN A 100 4.72 10.68 -18.70
CA GLN A 100 4.19 11.55 -19.73
C GLN A 100 4.65 13.00 -19.55
N ALA A 101 4.74 13.50 -18.32
CA ALA A 101 5.20 14.86 -18.05
C ALA A 101 6.69 15.03 -18.39
N VAL A 102 7.55 14.06 -18.10
CA VAL A 102 8.98 14.10 -18.43
C VAL A 102 9.20 14.01 -19.94
N LEU A 103 8.50 13.10 -20.63
CA LEU A 103 8.61 12.99 -22.09
C LEU A 103 8.10 14.23 -22.82
N GLN A 104 7.05 14.86 -22.30
CA GLN A 104 6.58 16.14 -22.84
C GLN A 104 7.63 17.22 -22.53
N ALA A 105 7.98 17.41 -21.25
CA ALA A 105 8.87 18.49 -20.81
C ALA A 105 10.29 18.42 -21.37
N LEU A 106 10.78 17.24 -21.76
CA LEU A 106 12.08 17.07 -22.41
C LEU A 106 11.85 16.60 -23.85
N PRO A 107 11.37 17.49 -24.74
CA PRO A 107 11.04 17.11 -26.10
C PRO A 107 12.31 16.71 -26.83
N SER A 108 12.36 15.44 -27.23
CA SER A 108 13.41 14.89 -28.09
C SER A 108 13.15 15.21 -29.57
N THR A 109 11.96 15.74 -29.91
CA THR A 109 11.59 16.14 -31.27
C THR A 109 10.99 17.56 -31.34
N PRO A 110 11.23 18.31 -32.43
CA PRO A 110 10.69 19.66 -32.62
C PRO A 110 9.16 19.75 -32.61
N GLU A 111 8.43 18.72 -33.06
CA GLU A 111 6.96 18.77 -33.05
C GLU A 111 6.39 18.69 -31.63
N ALA A 112 7.07 17.97 -30.74
CA ALA A 112 6.69 17.88 -29.33
C ALA A 112 6.83 19.24 -28.61
N LEU A 113 7.82 20.07 -28.99
CA LEU A 113 7.96 21.44 -28.49
C LEU A 113 6.76 22.33 -28.82
N VAL A 114 6.26 22.26 -30.06
CA VAL A 114 5.12 23.05 -30.52
C VAL A 114 3.82 22.61 -29.83
N GLY A 115 3.59 21.30 -29.71
CA GLY A 115 2.45 20.76 -28.97
C GLY A 115 2.49 21.07 -27.46
N LEU A 116 3.69 21.22 -26.91
CA LEU A 116 3.87 21.61 -25.51
C LEU A 116 3.64 23.10 -25.28
N SER A 117 4.07 23.96 -26.20
CA SER A 117 3.77 25.40 -26.17
C SER A 117 2.26 25.68 -26.18
N GLN A 118 1.45 24.83 -26.80
CA GLN A 118 -0.01 24.96 -26.81
C GLN A 118 -0.68 24.42 -25.53
N ARG A 119 -0.01 23.51 -24.80
CA ARG A 119 -0.54 22.86 -23.59
C ARG A 119 -0.02 23.46 -22.28
N LEU A 120 1.13 24.13 -22.30
CA LEU A 120 1.66 24.89 -21.18
C LEU A 120 0.97 26.25 -21.11
N TYR A 121 0.36 26.52 -19.95
CA TYR A 121 -0.03 27.85 -19.46
C TYR A 121 -0.19 28.96 -20.51
N PRO A 122 -1.37 29.09 -21.15
CA PRO A 122 -1.71 30.31 -21.92
C PRO A 122 -1.65 31.60 -21.07
N TRP A 123 -1.74 31.45 -19.73
CA TRP A 123 -1.83 32.52 -18.74
C TRP A 123 -0.51 32.87 -18.04
N LEU A 124 0.59 32.13 -18.30
CA LEU A 124 1.88 32.35 -17.66
C LEU A 124 2.93 32.65 -18.74
N GLY A 125 3.04 33.92 -19.15
CA GLY A 125 3.94 34.38 -20.21
C GLY A 125 5.45 34.19 -19.94
N VAL A 126 5.83 33.72 -18.74
CA VAL A 126 7.21 33.49 -18.30
C VAL A 126 7.81 32.19 -18.87
N VAL A 127 6.96 31.30 -19.39
CA VAL A 127 7.37 29.97 -19.88
C VAL A 127 8.25 30.05 -21.15
N HIS A 128 8.06 31.05 -22.00
CA HIS A 128 8.77 31.13 -23.28
C HIS A 128 10.25 31.52 -23.18
N GLN A 129 10.66 32.15 -22.08
CA GLN A 129 12.06 32.60 -21.87
C GLN A 129 12.97 31.53 -21.24
N SER A 130 12.39 30.43 -20.75
CA SER A 130 13.11 29.37 -20.04
C SER A 130 13.49 28.18 -20.94
N LEU A 131 13.22 28.28 -22.24
CA LEU A 131 13.52 27.25 -23.24
C LEU A 131 14.86 27.59 -23.93
N PRO A 132 15.79 26.63 -24.05
CA PRO A 132 15.68 25.20 -23.79
C PRO A 132 15.86 24.82 -22.32
N LEU A 133 14.99 23.91 -21.82
CA LEU A 133 15.08 23.37 -20.47
C LEU A 133 16.43 22.66 -20.32
N LYS A 134 17.23 23.09 -19.35
CA LYS A 134 18.49 22.40 -19.01
C LYS A 134 18.15 21.01 -18.49
N SER A 135 18.37 20.01 -19.34
CA SER A 135 18.15 18.60 -19.05
C SER A 135 19.31 17.94 -18.30
N SER A 136 20.43 18.66 -18.10
CA SER A 136 21.57 18.14 -17.36
C SER A 136 21.37 18.25 -15.85
N PHE A 137 21.60 17.14 -15.14
CA PHE A 137 21.61 17.10 -13.68
C PHE A 137 22.71 16.15 -13.20
N LEU A 138 23.69 16.67 -12.45
CA LEU A 138 24.91 15.93 -12.11
C LEU A 138 25.61 15.44 -13.40
N TRP A 139 25.84 14.14 -13.53
CA TRP A 139 26.38 13.49 -14.74
C TRP A 139 25.30 13.01 -15.71
N LEU A 140 24.02 13.24 -15.40
CA LEU A 140 22.87 12.71 -16.13
C LEU A 140 22.35 13.70 -17.18
N ASP A 141 21.91 13.18 -18.32
CA ASP A 141 21.01 13.87 -19.25
C ASP A 141 19.60 13.31 -19.06
N LEU A 142 18.73 14.07 -18.37
CA LEU A 142 17.41 13.64 -17.91
C LEU A 142 16.48 13.20 -19.05
N GLY A 143 16.75 13.63 -20.29
CA GLY A 143 15.98 13.29 -21.48
C GLY A 143 16.46 12.01 -22.20
N ARG A 144 17.61 11.47 -21.80
CA ARG A 144 18.22 10.27 -22.41
C ARG A 144 18.49 9.21 -21.35
N PRO A 145 18.66 7.94 -21.74
CA PRO A 145 19.13 6.92 -20.82
C PRO A 145 20.47 7.28 -20.17
N ASP A 146 20.69 6.85 -18.92
CA ASP A 146 21.95 7.10 -18.21
C ASP A 146 23.09 6.37 -18.93
N SER A 147 24.13 7.11 -19.29
CA SER A 147 25.34 6.58 -19.93
C SER A 147 26.23 5.83 -18.93
N THR A 148 26.11 6.15 -17.65
CA THR A 148 26.78 5.45 -16.57
C THR A 148 25.80 4.45 -15.95
N PRO A 149 26.14 3.17 -15.75
CA PRO A 149 25.21 2.20 -15.15
C PRO A 149 24.85 2.49 -13.68
N VAL A 150 25.30 3.63 -13.14
CA VAL A 150 25.20 4.01 -11.72
C VAL A 150 23.75 4.17 -11.30
N LEU A 151 22.95 4.99 -12.01
CA LEU A 151 21.57 5.26 -11.60
C LEU A 151 20.67 4.03 -11.72
N PRO A 152 20.68 3.25 -12.83
CA PRO A 152 19.93 2.00 -12.90
C PRO A 152 20.27 1.02 -11.77
N LEU A 153 21.56 0.86 -11.44
CA LEU A 153 21.98 0.00 -10.33
C LEU A 153 21.49 0.51 -8.98
N LEU A 154 21.54 1.82 -8.74
CA LEU A 154 20.99 2.41 -7.51
C LEU A 154 19.48 2.22 -7.41
N VAL A 155 18.75 2.34 -8.53
CA VAL A 155 17.32 2.02 -8.59
C VAL A 155 17.09 0.55 -8.26
N GLY A 156 17.85 -0.36 -8.87
CA GLY A 156 17.77 -1.80 -8.60
C GLY A 156 17.99 -2.16 -7.13
N VAL A 157 19.08 -1.65 -6.55
CA VAL A 157 19.43 -1.88 -5.14
C VAL A 157 18.36 -1.29 -4.22
N SER A 158 17.94 -0.04 -4.45
CA SER A 158 16.90 0.60 -3.63
C SER A 158 15.55 -0.12 -3.75
N MET A 159 15.18 -0.58 -4.95
CA MET A 159 13.97 -1.36 -5.19
C MET A 159 14.02 -2.69 -4.43
N TRP A 160 15.17 -3.39 -4.45
CA TRP A 160 15.37 -4.61 -3.68
C TRP A 160 15.26 -4.35 -2.17
N VAL A 161 15.91 -3.31 -1.65
CA VAL A 161 15.83 -2.92 -0.23
C VAL A 161 14.38 -2.65 0.15
N GLN A 162 13.67 -1.84 -0.63
CA GLN A 162 12.27 -1.50 -0.37
C GLN A 162 11.35 -2.72 -0.44
N GLN A 163 11.54 -3.58 -1.44
CA GLN A 163 10.77 -4.82 -1.58
C GLN A 163 11.04 -5.74 -0.38
N LYS A 164 12.30 -5.89 0.02
CA LYS A 164 12.69 -6.72 1.18
C LYS A 164 12.05 -6.23 2.49
N MET A 165 11.96 -4.91 2.68
CA MET A 165 11.33 -4.33 3.88
C MET A 165 9.81 -4.53 3.91
N THR A 166 9.16 -4.60 2.74
CA THR A 166 7.69 -4.69 2.64
C THR A 166 7.19 -6.13 2.47
N THR A 167 8.03 -7.06 2.03
CA THR A 167 7.62 -8.46 1.89
C THR A 167 7.32 -9.15 3.22
N LEU A 168 6.13 -9.72 3.30
CA LEU A 168 5.69 -10.57 4.40
C LEU A 168 6.24 -12.00 4.26
N PRO A 169 6.87 -12.55 5.32
CA PRO A 169 7.09 -13.99 5.41
C PRO A 169 5.75 -14.75 5.33
N THR A 170 5.71 -15.85 4.59
CA THR A 170 4.55 -16.75 4.51
C THR A 170 4.93 -18.14 5.01
N ALA A 171 3.97 -18.86 5.56
CA ALA A 171 4.14 -20.20 6.08
C ALA A 171 4.08 -21.28 4.98
N ASP A 172 3.46 -20.99 3.83
CA ASP A 172 3.34 -21.93 2.73
C ASP A 172 4.66 -21.94 1.90
N PRO A 173 5.35 -23.08 1.77
CA PRO A 173 6.56 -23.20 0.97
C PRO A 173 6.38 -22.75 -0.50
N LYS A 174 5.21 -23.02 -1.09
CA LYS A 174 4.91 -22.62 -2.48
C LYS A 174 4.76 -21.10 -2.60
N GLN A 175 4.17 -20.48 -1.60
CA GLN A 175 3.98 -19.03 -1.59
C GLN A 175 5.29 -18.31 -1.21
N ALA A 176 6.13 -18.96 -0.39
CA ALA A 176 7.45 -18.46 -0.03
C ALA A 176 8.39 -18.41 -1.24
N SER A 177 8.39 -19.45 -2.08
CA SER A 177 9.17 -19.45 -3.33
C SER A 177 8.67 -18.38 -4.30
N GLN A 178 7.36 -18.19 -4.42
CA GLN A 178 6.78 -17.11 -5.22
C GLN A 178 7.21 -15.71 -4.71
N ASN A 179 7.19 -15.49 -3.40
CA ASN A 179 7.65 -14.24 -2.79
C ASN A 179 9.16 -14.01 -3.02
N GLN A 180 9.97 -15.06 -2.99
CA GLN A 180 11.41 -14.98 -3.28
C GLN A 180 11.69 -14.66 -4.75
N ILE A 181 10.96 -15.27 -5.67
CA ILE A 181 11.06 -14.94 -7.10
C ILE A 181 10.74 -13.46 -7.28
N MET A 182 9.63 -12.97 -6.70
CA MET A 182 9.28 -11.55 -6.79
C MET A 182 10.35 -10.63 -6.19
N LEU A 183 10.96 -11.01 -5.06
CA LEU A 183 12.01 -10.24 -4.39
C LEU A 183 13.27 -10.04 -5.24
N TRP A 184 13.63 -11.02 -6.06
CA TRP A 184 14.85 -10.97 -6.86
C TRP A 184 14.59 -10.57 -8.31
N MET A 185 13.57 -11.17 -8.91
CA MET A 185 13.25 -10.99 -10.32
C MET A 185 12.77 -9.56 -10.61
N LEU A 186 11.87 -9.02 -9.79
CA LEU A 186 11.28 -7.71 -10.05
C LEU A 186 12.34 -6.60 -10.00
N PRO A 187 13.17 -6.46 -8.96
CA PRO A 187 14.23 -5.46 -8.96
C PRO A 187 15.21 -5.63 -10.11
N LEU A 188 15.60 -6.87 -10.45
CA LEU A 188 16.57 -7.13 -11.53
C LEU A 188 16.00 -6.80 -12.91
N MET A 189 14.78 -7.25 -13.21
CA MET A 189 14.08 -6.93 -14.45
C MET A 189 13.87 -5.42 -14.58
N PHE A 190 13.48 -4.77 -13.48
CA PHE A 190 13.26 -3.34 -13.47
C PHE A 190 14.54 -2.55 -13.64
N THR A 191 15.65 -3.00 -13.04
CA THR A 191 16.99 -2.46 -13.28
C THR A 191 17.31 -2.50 -14.77
N PHE A 192 17.08 -3.64 -15.42
CA PHE A 192 17.29 -3.79 -16.87
C PHE A 192 16.44 -2.80 -17.68
N PHE A 193 15.15 -2.66 -17.36
CA PHE A 193 14.29 -1.66 -18.03
C PHE A 193 14.75 -0.22 -17.77
N THR A 194 15.31 0.05 -16.60
CA THR A 194 15.79 1.40 -16.25
C THR A 194 16.96 1.83 -17.14
N PHE A 195 17.70 0.88 -17.74
CA PHE A 195 18.73 1.19 -18.75
C PHE A 195 18.16 1.71 -20.08
N THR A 196 16.89 1.45 -20.39
CA THR A 196 16.28 1.90 -21.65
C THR A 196 15.45 3.17 -21.50
N PHE A 197 15.10 3.54 -20.26
CA PHE A 197 14.28 4.71 -19.98
C PHE A 197 15.11 6.00 -19.83
N PRO A 198 14.49 7.18 -20.07
CA PRO A 198 15.13 8.46 -19.76
C PRO A 198 15.56 8.52 -18.28
N SER A 199 16.76 9.03 -18.04
CA SER A 199 17.36 9.08 -16.70
C SER A 199 16.56 9.96 -15.73
N GLY A 200 15.73 10.89 -16.21
CA GLY A 200 14.78 11.62 -15.37
C GLY A 200 13.73 10.71 -14.71
N LEU A 201 13.28 9.65 -15.39
CA LEU A 201 12.38 8.66 -14.82
C LEU A 201 13.11 7.76 -13.82
N ALA A 202 14.35 7.37 -14.14
CA ALA A 202 15.20 6.60 -13.25
C ALA A 202 15.50 7.38 -11.95
N LEU A 203 15.77 8.69 -12.06
CA LEU A 203 16.00 9.59 -10.93
C LEU A 203 14.77 9.66 -10.04
N TYR A 204 13.58 9.81 -10.64
CA TYR A 204 12.32 9.72 -9.91
C TYR A 204 12.22 8.43 -9.11
N TRP A 205 12.46 7.26 -9.72
CA TRP A 205 12.36 6.00 -8.99
C TRP A 205 13.38 5.89 -7.87
N GLY A 206 14.63 6.29 -8.10
CA GLY A 206 15.65 6.30 -7.07
C GLY A 206 15.22 7.13 -5.86
N VAL A 207 14.79 8.38 -6.10
CA VAL A 207 14.31 9.28 -5.04
C VAL A 207 13.05 8.74 -4.36
N SER A 208 12.09 8.24 -5.14
CA SER A 208 10.82 7.72 -4.64
C SER A 208 11.02 6.48 -3.77
N ASN A 209 11.95 5.60 -4.15
CA ASN A 209 12.34 4.43 -3.36
C ASN A 209 13.04 4.85 -2.08
N LEU A 210 13.97 5.81 -2.12
CA LEU A 210 14.66 6.33 -0.93
C LEU A 210 13.67 6.95 0.06
N VAL A 211 12.74 7.78 -0.41
CA VAL A 211 11.68 8.34 0.44
C VAL A 211 10.79 7.23 0.99
N GLY A 212 10.43 6.25 0.16
CA GLY A 212 9.66 5.07 0.58
C GLY A 212 10.36 4.27 1.68
N ILE A 213 11.65 4.01 1.53
CA ILE A 213 12.50 3.36 2.54
C ILE A 213 12.54 4.19 3.82
N GLY A 214 12.71 5.51 3.71
CA GLY A 214 12.68 6.42 4.87
C GLY A 214 11.36 6.33 5.63
N ILE A 215 10.23 6.44 4.92
CA ILE A 215 8.88 6.30 5.51
C ILE A 215 8.72 4.92 6.17
N GLN A 216 9.09 3.85 5.46
CA GLN A 216 9.00 2.49 5.98
C GLN A 216 9.87 2.28 7.22
N TYR A 217 11.07 2.87 7.24
CA TYR A 217 11.99 2.85 8.36
C TYR A 217 11.40 3.56 9.59
N PHE A 218 10.79 4.73 9.42
CA PHE A 218 10.14 5.44 10.53
C PHE A 218 8.90 4.72 11.09
N ILE A 219 8.16 3.98 10.26
CA ILE A 219 6.93 3.29 10.70
C ILE A 219 7.20 1.87 11.23
N SER A 220 8.09 1.12 10.58
CA SER A 220 8.32 -0.31 10.83
C SER A 220 9.75 -0.67 11.21
N GLY A 221 10.66 0.30 11.21
CA GLY A 221 12.09 0.07 11.33
C GLY A 221 12.67 -0.65 10.11
N TRP A 222 13.82 -1.29 10.32
CA TRP A 222 14.48 -2.12 9.30
C TRP A 222 13.75 -3.42 8.97
N GLY A 223 12.63 -3.74 9.66
CA GLY A 223 11.72 -4.81 9.29
C GLY A 223 12.41 -6.13 8.92
N GLY A 224 12.19 -6.60 7.69
CA GLY A 224 12.73 -7.85 7.14
C GLY A 224 14.22 -7.85 6.74
N LEU A 225 14.94 -6.74 6.95
CA LEU A 225 16.40 -6.66 6.75
C LEU A 225 17.20 -7.08 7.98
N LEU A 226 16.63 -6.93 9.18
CA LEU A 226 17.23 -7.40 10.43
C LEU A 226 16.41 -8.57 11.00
N PRO A 227 17.03 -9.60 11.60
CA PRO A 227 16.30 -10.65 12.28
C PRO A 227 15.41 -10.05 13.37
N ARG A 228 14.09 -10.17 13.23
CA ARG A 228 13.14 -9.68 14.22
C ARG A 228 13.37 -10.46 15.52
N ARG A 229 13.96 -9.83 16.53
CA ARG A 229 14.03 -10.38 17.90
C ARG A 229 12.58 -10.74 18.26
N LYS A 230 12.30 -12.01 18.60
CA LYS A 230 10.95 -12.50 18.95
C LYS A 230 10.33 -11.58 19.99
N ALA A 231 9.53 -10.60 19.56
CA ALA A 231 8.69 -9.83 20.46
C ALA A 231 7.49 -10.72 20.76
N ALA A 232 7.50 -11.32 21.95
CA ALA A 232 6.38 -12.08 22.47
C ALA A 232 5.14 -11.16 22.56
N GLY A 233 4.03 -11.58 21.96
CA GLY A 233 2.69 -11.25 22.43
C GLY A 233 2.26 -9.78 22.48
N ALA A 234 2.77 -8.89 21.63
CA ALA A 234 2.17 -7.55 21.53
C ALA A 234 0.72 -7.68 20.99
N PRO A 235 -0.29 -7.09 21.66
CA PRO A 235 -1.67 -7.13 21.20
C PRO A 235 -1.76 -6.55 19.78
N VAL A 236 -2.51 -7.21 18.91
CA VAL A 236 -2.90 -6.65 17.62
C VAL A 236 -3.63 -5.34 17.91
N PRO A 237 -3.13 -4.17 17.47
CA PRO A 237 -3.89 -2.94 17.61
C PRO A 237 -5.19 -3.15 16.83
N ALA A 238 -6.33 -3.12 17.52
CA ALA A 238 -7.64 -3.16 16.87
C ALA A 238 -7.69 -1.98 15.89
N LEU A 239 -7.62 -2.29 14.60
CA LEU A 239 -7.71 -1.27 13.56
C LEU A 239 -9.17 -0.82 13.53
N VAL A 240 -9.42 0.36 14.10
CA VAL A 240 -10.69 1.07 13.98
C VAL A 240 -11.05 1.13 12.50
N GLN A 241 -12.15 0.47 12.14
CA GLN A 241 -12.73 0.55 10.81
C GLN A 241 -13.25 1.98 10.59
N PRO A 242 -12.94 2.66 9.48
CA PRO A 242 -13.73 3.81 9.07
C PRO A 242 -14.98 3.26 8.38
N GLY A 243 -16.10 3.15 9.10
CA GLY A 243 -17.34 2.67 8.49
C GLY A 243 -18.52 2.29 9.37
N GLU A 244 -18.48 2.45 10.69
CA GLU A 244 -19.69 2.39 11.52
C GLU A 244 -20.03 3.81 11.98
N GLU A 245 -20.65 4.57 11.07
CA GLU A 245 -21.56 5.63 11.49
C GLU A 245 -22.62 4.98 12.37
N SER A 246 -22.72 5.45 13.60
CA SER A 246 -23.80 5.15 14.50
C SER A 246 -25.12 5.50 13.83
N SER A 247 -25.85 4.49 13.38
CA SER A 247 -27.29 4.58 13.12
C SER A 247 -27.97 4.88 14.46
N ASP A 248 -28.07 6.17 14.77
CA ASP A 248 -28.94 6.71 15.80
C ASP A 248 -30.38 6.41 15.37
N ASP A 249 -30.93 5.31 15.88
CA ASP A 249 -32.36 4.98 15.77
C ASP A 249 -33.15 6.01 16.58
N GLY A 250 -33.37 7.17 15.95
CA GLY A 250 -34.27 8.21 16.39
C GLY A 250 -35.71 7.71 16.39
N LYS A 251 -36.12 7.03 17.47
CA LYS A 251 -37.53 6.71 17.73
C LYS A 251 -38.20 7.93 18.38
N PRO A 252 -39.25 8.53 17.81
CA PRO A 252 -39.95 9.61 18.47
C PRO A 252 -40.71 9.05 19.68
N ARG A 253 -40.52 9.69 20.84
CA ARG A 253 -41.40 9.54 22.00
C ARG A 253 -42.76 10.13 21.64
N SER A 254 -43.83 9.32 21.73
CA SER A 254 -45.19 9.82 21.90
C SER A 254 -45.69 9.40 23.27
N ASP A 255 -45.82 10.38 24.16
CA ASP A 255 -46.62 10.30 25.38
C ASP A 255 -48.07 9.97 25.03
N SER A 256 -48.72 9.11 25.83
CA SER A 256 -50.14 9.22 26.21
C SER A 256 -50.48 8.24 27.34
N GLN A 257 -50.78 8.87 28.46
CA GLN A 257 -51.40 8.45 29.73
C GLN A 257 -52.38 7.26 29.80
N ASP A 258 -52.41 6.74 31.04
CA ASP A 258 -53.57 6.32 31.85
C ASP A 258 -54.21 4.93 31.69
N GLY A 259 -54.37 4.26 32.85
CA GLY A 259 -55.30 3.14 33.01
C GLY A 259 -54.96 2.16 34.15
N ARG A 260 -55.42 2.47 35.37
CA ARG A 260 -55.45 1.58 36.54
C ARG A 260 -56.26 0.29 36.31
N GLY A 261 -55.86 -0.81 36.98
CA GLY A 261 -56.80 -1.67 37.73
C GLY A 261 -56.79 -3.20 37.49
N GLY A 262 -56.60 -3.96 38.58
CA GLY A 262 -57.21 -5.30 38.84
C GLY A 262 -56.32 -6.55 38.66
N HIS A 263 -55.86 -7.24 39.72
CA HIS A 263 -56.45 -8.46 40.35
C HIS A 263 -56.41 -9.73 39.42
N ARG A 264 -55.83 -10.92 39.72
CA ARG A 264 -55.85 -11.79 40.91
C ARG A 264 -54.93 -13.05 40.77
N THR A 265 -54.47 -13.57 41.93
CA THR A 265 -54.27 -14.99 42.38
C THR A 265 -53.29 -15.99 41.69
N GLY A 266 -52.33 -16.53 42.49
CA GLY A 266 -51.54 -17.77 42.21
C GLY A 266 -52.28 -19.08 42.60
N PRO A 267 -51.66 -20.17 43.12
CA PRO A 267 -50.26 -20.63 43.18
C PRO A 267 -50.05 -22.16 42.85
N GLU A 268 -48.79 -22.64 42.96
CA GLU A 268 -48.29 -23.98 43.39
C GLU A 268 -48.95 -25.32 42.96
N THR A 269 -48.13 -26.27 42.44
CA THR A 269 -47.98 -27.72 42.80
C THR A 269 -47.22 -28.46 41.68
N ALA A 270 -46.05 -29.09 41.88
CA ALA A 270 -45.68 -30.31 42.60
C ALA A 270 -45.68 -31.62 41.76
N ARG A 271 -44.66 -32.47 42.00
CA ARG A 271 -44.42 -33.91 41.62
C ARG A 271 -43.60 -34.13 40.34
N ARG A 272 -42.35 -34.63 40.35
CA ARG A 272 -41.68 -35.82 40.97
C ARG A 272 -42.00 -37.15 40.26
N SER A 273 -40.91 -37.87 39.93
CA SER A 273 -40.75 -39.28 39.44
C SER A 273 -41.22 -39.54 38.00
N GLU A 274 -40.49 -40.21 37.11
CA GLU A 274 -39.96 -41.59 37.21
C GLU A 274 -38.89 -41.84 36.11
N ARG A 275 -37.63 -42.14 36.41
CA ARG A 275 -36.97 -43.48 36.50
C ARG A 275 -37.02 -44.39 35.24
N ARG A 276 -35.85 -44.45 34.57
CA ARG A 276 -35.07 -45.65 34.13
C ARG A 276 -35.65 -46.73 33.17
N ARG A 277 -34.75 -47.16 32.27
CA ARG A 277 -34.64 -48.40 31.42
C ARG A 277 -35.33 -48.29 30.05
N ARG A 278 -34.68 -48.55 28.90
CA ARG A 278 -33.94 -49.74 28.37
C ARG A 278 -33.09 -49.22 27.19
N ASN A 279 -31.77 -49.40 27.08
CA ASN A 279 -30.94 -50.56 26.68
C ASN A 279 -31.40 -51.41 25.46
N ARG A 280 -30.40 -51.74 24.61
CA ARG A 280 -30.35 -52.54 23.35
C ARG A 280 -30.53 -51.71 22.06
N GLY A 281 -29.69 -51.81 21.04
CA GLY A 281 -28.55 -52.67 20.78
C GLY A 281 -28.27 -52.71 19.28
N ASN A 282 -26.99 -52.60 18.91
CA ASN A 282 -26.30 -53.16 17.73
C ASN A 282 -27.15 -53.69 16.55
N LYS A 283 -27.00 -53.08 15.37
CA LYS A 283 -26.49 -53.72 14.14
C LYS A 283 -26.10 -52.66 13.12
#